data_AF-A0A8T7L3Y2-F1
#
_entry.id   AF-A0A8T7L3Y2-F1
#
_cell.length_a   1.000
_cell.length_b   1.000
_cell.length_c   1.000
_cell.angle_alpha   90.00
_cell.angle_beta   90.00
_cell.angle_gamma   90.00
#
_symmetry.space_group_name_H-M   'P 1'
#
loop_
_entity.id
_entity.type
_entity.pdbx_description
1 polymer ?
#
loop_
_entity_poly.entity_id
_entity_poly.type
_entity_poly.pdbx_seq_one_letter_code
_entity_poly.pdbx_strand_id
1 'polypeptide(L)' 'MREIVLVAWERLKIISAVVADANARGFATLFYFTILVPFGLASRFLSDPLRLRVNETNWLTREPVSNELDAARRQG' A
#
# COMPACT_ATOMS: atom_id res chain seq x y z
N MET A 1 8.59 37.22 33.51
CA MET A 1 8.81 37.45 32.06
C MET A 1 9.23 36.17 31.34
N ARG A 2 10.39 35.57 31.67
CA ARG A 2 10.89 34.34 31.02
C ARG A 2 9.92 33.14 31.12
N GLU A 3 9.32 32.92 32.28
CA GLU A 3 8.36 31.82 32.49
C GLU A 3 7.08 31.98 31.63
N ILE A 4 6.56 33.18 31.51
CA ILE A 4 5.37 33.47 30.68
C ILE A 4 5.67 33.16 29.21
N VAL A 5 6.88 33.51 28.74
CA VAL A 5 7.33 33.20 27.37
C VAL A 5 7.46 31.69 27.17
N LEU A 6 8.01 30.96 28.14
CA LEU A 6 8.14 29.50 28.07
C LEU A 6 6.77 28.81 28.01
N VAL A 7 5.83 29.23 28.84
CA VAL A 7 4.45 28.69 28.83
C VAL A 7 3.75 29.02 27.51
N ALA A 8 3.91 30.24 27.00
CA ALA A 8 3.37 30.61 25.69
C ALA A 8 3.98 29.77 24.55
N TRP A 9 5.28 29.51 24.61
CA TRP A 9 6.00 28.68 23.65
C TRP A 9 5.54 27.22 23.66
N GLU A 10 5.33 26.64 24.84
CA GLU A 10 4.79 25.28 24.97
C GLU A 10 3.37 25.19 24.38
N ARG A 11 2.52 26.17 24.66
CA ARG A 11 1.16 26.22 24.08
C ARG A 11 1.19 26.37 22.57
N LEU A 12 2.07 27.21 22.04
CA LEU A 12 2.24 27.39 20.60
C LEU A 12 2.64 26.09 19.91
N LYS A 13 3.55 25.30 20.52
CA LYS A 13 3.95 23.98 19.99
C LYS A 13 2.79 23.02 19.85
N ILE A 14 1.91 22.98 20.85
CA ILE A 14 0.73 22.10 20.82
C ILE A 14 -0.18 22.50 19.66
N ILE A 15 -0.46 23.80 19.52
CA ILE A 15 -1.29 24.33 18.44
C ILE A 15 -0.64 24.04 17.08
N SER A 16 0.67 24.27 16.95
CA SER A 16 1.39 24.04 15.70
C SER A 16 1.40 22.56 15.32
N ALA A 17 1.48 21.65 16.30
CA ALA A 17 1.44 20.20 16.03
C ALA A 17 0.09 19.78 15.43
N VAL A 18 -1.02 20.27 15.98
CA VAL A 18 -2.37 19.97 15.47
C VAL A 18 -2.56 20.53 14.06
N VAL A 19 -2.15 21.78 13.84
CA VAL A 19 -2.25 22.42 12.51
C VAL A 19 -1.35 21.73 11.49
N ALA A 20 -0.12 21.37 11.88
CA ALA A 20 0.81 20.66 11.01
C ALA A 20 0.27 19.29 10.61
N ASP A 21 -0.32 18.53 11.55
CA ASP A 21 -0.92 17.24 11.27
C ASP A 21 -2.13 17.35 10.32
N ALA A 22 -3.03 18.34 10.54
CA ALA A 22 -4.14 18.59 9.63
C ALA A 22 -3.66 18.93 8.21
N ASN A 23 -2.66 19.81 8.09
CA ASN A 23 -2.07 20.15 6.79
C ASN A 23 -1.36 18.95 6.15
N ALA A 24 -0.62 18.17 6.93
CA ALA A 24 0.07 16.98 6.44
C ALA A 24 -0.90 15.95 5.86
N ARG A 25 -2.04 15.70 6.54
CA ARG A 25 -3.12 14.86 6.02
C ARG A 25 -3.72 15.44 4.75
N GLY A 26 -3.93 16.75 4.70
CA GLY A 26 -4.42 17.45 3.50
C GLY A 26 -3.50 17.24 2.30
N PHE A 27 -2.20 17.52 2.47
CA PHE A 27 -1.20 17.30 1.42
C PHE A 27 -1.06 15.83 1.02
N ALA A 28 -1.05 14.91 1.98
CA ALA A 28 -0.99 13.48 1.69
C ALA A 28 -2.20 13.02 0.88
N THR A 29 -3.40 13.47 1.25
CA THR A 29 -4.65 13.16 0.52
C THR A 29 -4.61 13.73 -0.89
N LEU A 30 -4.21 15.00 -1.03
CA LEU A 30 -4.10 15.65 -2.33
C LEU A 30 -3.09 14.91 -3.22
N PHE A 31 -1.89 14.62 -2.71
CA PHE A 31 -0.87 13.87 -3.43
C PHE A 31 -1.38 12.48 -3.84
N TYR A 32 -2.04 11.78 -2.92
CA TYR A 32 -2.56 10.44 -3.17
C TYR A 32 -3.53 10.43 -4.35
N PHE A 33 -4.51 11.33 -4.36
CA PHE A 33 -5.54 11.35 -5.40
C PHE A 33 -5.12 12.04 -6.71
N THR A 34 -4.22 13.02 -6.65
CA THR A 34 -3.81 13.78 -7.85
C THR A 34 -2.61 13.20 -8.57
N ILE A 35 -1.73 12.49 -7.86
CA ILE A 35 -0.49 11.94 -8.42
C ILE A 35 -0.49 10.42 -8.32
N LEU A 36 -0.59 9.87 -7.11
CA LEU A 36 -0.35 8.44 -6.90
C LEU A 36 -1.41 7.55 -7.56
N VAL A 37 -2.69 7.83 -7.34
CA VAL A 37 -3.82 7.09 -7.93
C VAL A 37 -3.78 7.13 -9.46
N PRO A 38 -3.75 8.30 -10.13
CA PRO A 38 -3.71 8.33 -11.59
C PRO A 38 -2.46 7.67 -12.15
N PHE A 39 -1.30 7.81 -11.50
CA PHE A 39 -0.09 7.08 -11.90
C PHE A 39 -0.25 5.56 -11.77
N GLY A 40 -0.79 5.06 -10.65
CA GLY A 40 -1.01 3.63 -10.45
C GLY A 40 -2.02 3.04 -11.43
N LEU A 41 -3.10 3.77 -11.72
CA LEU A 41 -4.06 3.40 -12.76
C LEU A 41 -3.39 3.40 -14.14
N ALA A 42 -2.66 4.46 -14.48
CA ALA A 42 -1.94 4.56 -15.74
C ALA A 42 -0.96 3.39 -15.90
N SER A 43 -0.13 3.10 -14.90
CA SER A 43 0.78 1.95 -14.93
C SER A 43 0.02 0.64 -15.11
N ARG A 44 -1.07 0.42 -14.36
CA ARG A 44 -1.89 -0.80 -14.51
C ARG A 44 -2.45 -0.97 -15.92
N PHE A 45 -2.96 0.10 -16.53
CA PHE A 45 -3.59 0.01 -17.85
C PHE A 45 -2.60 0.06 -19.02
N LEU A 46 -1.48 0.77 -18.88
CA LEU A 46 -0.50 0.98 -19.95
C LEU A 46 0.66 -0.03 -19.90
N SER A 47 0.94 -0.67 -18.76
CA SER A 47 2.07 -1.61 -18.65
C SER A 47 1.77 -3.02 -19.15
N ASP A 48 0.51 -3.44 -19.27
CA ASP A 48 0.13 -4.71 -19.91
C ASP A 48 -0.98 -4.51 -20.97
N PRO A 49 -0.68 -3.79 -22.07
CA PRO A 49 -1.67 -3.47 -23.09
C PRO A 49 -2.18 -4.71 -23.84
N LEU A 50 -1.45 -5.84 -23.79
CA LEU A 50 -1.83 -7.10 -24.43
C LEU A 50 -2.40 -8.15 -23.45
N ARG A 51 -2.53 -7.84 -22.15
CA ARG A 51 -2.96 -8.79 -21.10
C ARG A 51 -2.15 -10.11 -21.10
N LEU A 52 -0.89 -10.07 -21.54
CA LEU A 52 -0.06 -11.28 -21.63
C LEU A 52 0.41 -11.75 -20.25
N ARG A 53 0.26 -10.91 -19.22
CA ARG A 53 0.62 -11.21 -17.83
C ARG A 53 -0.61 -11.45 -16.95
N VAL A 54 -1.73 -11.89 -17.53
CA VAL A 54 -2.85 -12.42 -16.76
C VAL A 54 -2.41 -13.76 -16.16
N ASN A 55 -1.71 -13.71 -15.03
CA ASN A 55 -1.67 -14.83 -14.12
C ASN A 55 -3.07 -14.92 -13.51
N GLU A 56 -3.90 -15.82 -14.03
CA GLU A 56 -5.13 -16.20 -13.36
C GLU A 56 -4.78 -16.55 -11.92
N THR A 57 -5.23 -15.71 -10.97
CA THR A 57 -5.06 -15.99 -9.53
C THR A 57 -6.15 -16.95 -9.10
N ASN A 58 -6.16 -18.10 -9.75
CA ASN A 58 -7.11 -19.17 -9.53
C ASN A 58 -6.40 -20.31 -8.81
N TRP A 59 -7.13 -21.01 -7.95
CA TRP A 59 -6.66 -22.28 -7.43
C TRP A 59 -6.47 -23.22 -8.62
N LEU A 60 -5.22 -23.62 -8.86
CA LEU A 60 -4.93 -24.61 -9.88
C LEU A 60 -5.49 -25.95 -9.43
N THR A 61 -6.36 -26.54 -10.24
CA THR A 61 -6.82 -27.92 -10.02
C THR A 61 -5.61 -28.83 -10.11
N ARG A 62 -5.22 -29.42 -8.98
CA ARG A 62 -4.17 -30.41 -8.91
C ARG A 62 -4.83 -31.78 -9.01
N GLU A 63 -4.47 -32.54 -10.04
CA GLU A 63 -4.89 -33.94 -10.15
C GLU A 63 -4.50 -34.72 -8.88
N PRO A 64 -5.40 -35.55 -8.34
CA PRO A 64 -5.12 -36.34 -7.16
C PRO A 64 -3.96 -37.29 -7.44
N VAL A 65 -2.99 -37.31 -6.54
CA VAL A 65 -1.89 -38.28 -6.62
C VAL A 65 -2.49 -39.67 -6.41
N SER A 66 -2.15 -40.62 -7.29
CA SER A 66 -2.50 -42.03 -7.12
C SER A 66 -2.06 -42.55 -5.74
N ASN A 67 -2.95 -43.30 -5.08
CA ASN A 67 -2.69 -43.93 -3.77
C ASN A 67 -1.85 -45.21 -3.88
N GLU A 68 -1.32 -45.51 -5.07
CA GLU A 68 -0.48 -46.68 -5.31
C GLU A 68 0.94 -46.45 -4.77
N LEU A 69 1.49 -47.46 -4.11
CA LEU A 69 2.86 -47.43 -3.56
C LEU A 69 3.91 -47.07 -4.62
N ASP A 70 3.69 -47.49 -5.87
CA ASP A 70 4.57 -47.19 -6.99
C ASP A 70 4.53 -45.71 -7.41
N ALA A 71 3.41 -45.02 -7.20
CA ALA A 71 3.30 -43.59 -7.46
C ALA A 71 4.06 -42.77 -6.40
N ALA A 72 4.04 -43.21 -5.13
CA ALA A 72 4.78 -42.57 -4.04
C ALA A 72 6.30 -42.61 -4.26
N ARG A 73 6.82 -43.66 -4.90
CA ARG A 73 8.25 -43.81 -5.21
C ARG A 73 8.78 -42.78 -6.21
N ARG A 74 7.91 -42.17 -7.03
CA ARG A 74 8.28 -41.17 -8.05
C ARG A 74 8.25 -39.72 -7.54
N GLN A 75 7.91 -39.50 -6.26
CA GLN A 75 7.82 -38.16 -5.65
C GLN A 75 9.09 -37.71 -4.90
N GLY A 76 10.16 -38.50 -4.96
CA GLY A 76 11.48 -38.17 -4.40
C GLY A 76 12.35 -37.39 -5.36
#